data_AF-A0AAW1HUQ2-F1
#
_entry.id   AF-A0AAW1HUQ2-F1
#
_cell.length_a   1.000
_cell.length_b   1.000
_cell.length_c   1.000
_cell.angle_alpha   90.00
_cell.angle_beta   90.00
_cell.angle_gamma   90.00
#
_symmetry.space_group_name_H-M   'P 1'
#
loop_
_entity.id
_entity.type
_entity.pdbx_description
1 polymer ?
#
loop_
_entity_poly.entity_id
_entity_poly.type
_entity_poly.pdbx_seq_one_letter_code
_entity_poly.pdbx_strand_id
1 'polypeptide(L)'
;MTDGPKEKLKRFIFTSKINSKGEPQEEKLEVIIPELLQASYSFYTWPSAPVLAWFLWERRGELPNKRILEIGSGTALPGIVAAKCGAKQSRRF
;
A
#
# COMPACT_ATOMS: atom_id res chain seq x y z
N MET A 1 -31.06 10.59 -14.67
CA MET A 1 -29.92 10.71 -13.73
C MET A 1 -29.11 9.43 -13.82
N THR A 2 -28.00 9.42 -14.54
CA THR A 2 -27.08 8.28 -14.57
C THR A 2 -26.30 8.30 -13.26
N ASP A 3 -26.49 7.28 -12.43
CA ASP A 3 -25.66 7.03 -11.25
C ASP A 3 -24.19 7.06 -11.70
N GLY A 4 -23.44 8.08 -11.26
CA GLY A 4 -22.01 8.15 -11.51
C GLY A 4 -21.29 6.93 -10.92
N PRO A 5 -20.04 6.66 -11.34
CA PRO A 5 -19.28 5.55 -10.78
C PRO A 5 -19.25 5.67 -9.25
N LYS A 6 -19.72 4.63 -8.56
CA LYS A 6 -19.79 4.61 -7.09
C LYS A 6 -18.41 4.34 -6.53
N GLU A 7 -17.90 5.28 -5.75
CA GLU A 7 -16.66 5.10 -4.99
C GLU A 7 -16.83 3.94 -3.99
N LYS A 8 -15.82 3.07 -3.92
CA LYS A 8 -15.76 1.96 -2.98
C LYS A 8 -14.50 2.10 -2.14
N LEU A 9 -14.67 2.11 -0.83
CA LEU A 9 -13.54 2.08 0.09
C LEU A 9 -13.09 0.64 0.31
N LYS A 10 -11.88 0.29 -0.15
CA LYS A 10 -11.25 -0.99 0.18
C LYS A 10 -10.30 -0.84 1.36
N ARG A 11 -10.42 -1.76 2.32
CA ARG A 11 -9.60 -1.81 3.52
C ARG A 11 -8.62 -2.97 3.42
N PHE A 12 -7.34 -2.68 3.57
CA PHE A 12 -6.24 -3.64 3.60
C PHE A 12 -5.62 -3.63 4.99
N ILE A 13 -5.49 -4.82 5.59
CA ILE A 13 -4.95 -4.99 6.94
C ILE A 13 -3.74 -5.92 6.85
N PHE A 14 -2.61 -5.41 7.32
CA PHE A 14 -1.35 -6.14 7.40
C PHE A 14 -1.04 -6.34 8.89
N THR A 15 -0.80 -7.58 9.29
CA THR A 15 -0.49 -7.95 10.68
C THR A 15 0.77 -8.80 10.72
N SER A 16 1.58 -8.59 11.74
CA SER A 16 2.76 -9.40 12.01
C SER A 16 2.91 -9.59 13.51
N LYS A 17 3.25 -10.80 13.95
CA LYS A 17 3.43 -11.14 15.38
C LYS A 17 4.79 -10.72 15.93
N ILE A 18 5.69 -10.36 15.04
CA ILE A 18 7.04 -9.85 15.34
C ILE A 18 7.10 -8.41 14.88
N ASN A 19 7.90 -7.58 15.53
CA ASN A 19 8.16 -6.21 15.07
C ASN A 19 9.22 -6.17 13.96
N SER A 20 9.49 -4.98 13.43
CA SER A 20 10.55 -4.75 12.45
C SER A 20 11.97 -5.17 12.88
N LYS A 21 12.22 -5.40 14.18
CA LYS A 21 13.48 -5.88 14.75
C LYS A 21 13.50 -7.39 15.03
N GLY A 22 12.40 -8.11 14.76
CA GLY A 22 12.27 -9.54 15.03
C GLY A 22 11.90 -9.88 16.48
N GLU A 23 11.53 -8.90 17.29
CA GLU A 23 11.08 -9.13 18.67
C GLU A 23 9.59 -9.49 18.68
N PRO A 24 9.12 -10.33 19.63
CA PRO A 24 7.72 -10.74 19.72
C PRO A 24 6.85 -9.57 20.19
N GLN A 25 6.38 -8.80 19.22
CA GLN A 25 5.46 -7.68 19.40
C GLN A 25 4.54 -7.63 18.19
N GLU A 26 3.24 -7.65 18.47
CA GLU A 26 2.24 -7.56 17.42
C GLU A 26 2.22 -6.15 16.81
N GLU A 27 2.43 -6.07 15.51
CA GLU A 27 2.30 -4.84 14.73
C GLU A 27 1.17 -4.99 13.70
N LYS A 28 0.39 -3.92 13.55
CA LYS A 28 -0.71 -3.84 12.61
C LYS A 28 -0.61 -2.57 11.79
N LEU A 29 -0.75 -2.69 10.47
CA LEU A 29 -0.91 -1.58 9.56
C LEU A 29 -2.23 -1.72 8.82
N GLU A 30 -3.00 -0.63 8.82
CA GLU A 30 -4.24 -0.52 8.09
C GLU A 30 -4.13 0.56 7.02
N VAL A 31 -4.51 0.21 5.80
CA VAL A 31 -4.55 1.12 4.65
C VAL A 31 -5.93 1.07 4.02
N ILE A 32 -6.55 2.23 3.90
CA ILE A 32 -7.85 2.38 3.23
C ILE A 32 -7.60 3.08 1.90
N ILE A 33 -8.04 2.43 0.83
CA ILE A 33 -7.91 2.92 -0.54
C ILE A 33 -9.30 3.23 -1.09
N PRO A 34 -9.59 4.48 -1.46
CA PRO A 34 -10.75 4.79 -2.28
C PRO A 34 -10.52 4.28 -3.70
N GLU A 35 -11.43 3.44 -4.18
CA GLU A 35 -11.43 2.94 -5.55
C GLU A 35 -12.64 3.49 -6.31
N LEU A 36 -12.40 3.84 -7.57
CA LEU A 36 -13.44 4.25 -8.50
C LEU A 36 -13.40 3.30 -9.69
N LEU A 37 -14.46 2.50 -9.87
CA LEU A 37 -14.57 1.57 -10.99
C LEU A 37 -14.93 2.36 -12.26
N GLN A 38 -13.93 2.93 -12.91
CA GLN A 38 -14.04 3.63 -14.20
C GLN A 38 -13.34 2.82 -15.30
N ALA A 39 -13.76 3.04 -16.54
CA ALA A 39 -13.12 2.45 -17.72
C ALA A 39 -11.62 2.77 -17.86
N SER A 40 -11.12 3.77 -17.13
CA SER A 40 -9.74 4.25 -17.17
C SER A 40 -8.72 3.39 -16.40
N TYR A 41 -9.12 2.27 -15.77
CA TYR A 41 -8.26 1.27 -15.07
C TYR A 41 -7.25 1.80 -14.03
N SER A 42 -7.20 3.11 -13.79
CA SER A 42 -6.17 3.76 -12.97
C SER A 42 -6.59 3.88 -11.50
N PHE A 43 -7.88 3.70 -11.22
CA PHE A 43 -8.50 3.95 -9.92
C PHE A 43 -9.01 2.67 -9.22
N TYR A 44 -8.49 1.50 -9.60
CA TYR A 44 -8.70 0.27 -8.84
C TYR A 44 -7.38 -0.37 -8.46
N THR A 45 -7.37 -1.06 -7.32
CA THR A 45 -6.19 -1.77 -6.85
C THR A 45 -6.07 -3.09 -7.60
N TRP A 46 -4.97 -3.25 -8.32
CA TRP A 46 -4.65 -4.49 -9.02
C TRP A 46 -4.49 -5.66 -8.04
N PRO A 47 -4.88 -6.89 -8.40
CA PRO A 47 -4.75 -8.06 -7.52
C PRO A 47 -3.33 -8.32 -7.01
N SER A 48 -2.30 -7.90 -7.76
CA SER A 48 -0.89 -8.02 -7.37
C SER A 48 -0.45 -7.01 -6.32
N ALA A 49 -1.13 -5.85 -6.21
CA ALA A 49 -0.70 -4.77 -5.33
C ALA A 49 -0.77 -5.14 -3.83
N PRO A 50 -1.84 -5.81 -3.33
CA PRO A 50 -1.88 -6.29 -1.95
C PRO A 50 -0.79 -7.33 -1.64
N VAL A 51 -0.45 -8.18 -2.61
CA VAL A 51 0.62 -9.20 -2.46
C VAL A 51 1.98 -8.52 -2.30
N LEU A 52 2.28 -7.53 -3.16
CA LEU A 52 3.52 -6.76 -3.05
C LEU A 52 3.56 -5.93 -1.76
N ALA A 53 2.44 -5.32 -1.38
CA ALA A 53 2.33 -4.59 -0.12
C ALA A 53 2.58 -5.50 1.10
N TRP A 54 2.07 -6.74 1.08
CA TRP A 54 2.35 -7.72 2.12
C TRP A 54 3.83 -8.10 2.17
N PHE A 55 4.45 -8.32 1.02
CA PHE A 55 5.88 -8.61 0.94
C PHE A 55 6.74 -7.47 1.52
N LEU A 56 6.38 -6.22 1.22
CA LEU A 56 7.03 -5.05 1.79
C LEU A 56 6.83 -4.95 3.30
N TRP A 57 5.61 -5.26 3.78
CA TRP A 57 5.29 -5.29 5.20
C TRP A 57 6.11 -6.34 5.96
N GLU A 58 6.26 -7.55 5.42
CA GLU A 58 7.07 -8.60 6.06
C GLU A 58 8.56 -8.23 6.12
N ARG A 59 9.06 -7.45 5.15
CA ARG A 59 10.44 -6.95 5.12
C ARG A 59 10.59 -5.51 5.57
N ARG A 60 9.62 -4.99 6.32
CA ARG A 60 9.57 -3.57 6.72
C ARG A 60 10.80 -3.09 7.47
N GLY A 61 11.52 -3.97 8.18
CA GLY A 61 12.79 -3.63 8.83
C GLY A 61 13.91 -3.23 7.86
N GLU A 62 13.83 -3.64 6.59
CA GLU A 62 14.82 -3.31 5.55
C GLU A 62 14.50 -2.01 4.79
N LEU A 63 13.31 -1.44 4.98
CA LEU A 63 12.81 -0.28 4.23
C LEU A 63 13.29 1.10 4.73
N PRO A 64 13.61 1.32 6.02
CA PRO A 64 14.06 2.61 6.52
C PRO A 64 15.23 3.18 5.71
N ASN A 65 15.14 4.48 5.41
CA ASN A 65 16.16 5.24 4.68
C ASN A 65 16.37 4.85 3.20
N LYS A 66 15.69 3.83 2.68
CA LYS A 66 15.73 3.52 1.25
C LYS A 66 14.88 4.51 0.46
N ARG A 67 15.38 4.90 -0.73
CA ARG A 67 14.59 5.67 -1.70
C ARG A 67 13.86 4.70 -2.62
N ILE A 68 12.53 4.79 -2.64
CA ILE A 68 11.68 3.92 -3.45
C ILE A 68 10.98 4.75 -4.52
N LEU A 69 10.98 4.21 -5.74
CA LEU A 69 10.23 4.69 -6.89
C LEU A 69 9.21 3.61 -7.27
N GLU A 70 7.94 3.99 -7.26
CA GLU A 70 6.84 3.13 -7.71
C GLU A 70 6.45 3.53 -9.13
N ILE A 71 6.53 2.60 -10.08
CA ILE A 71 6.15 2.83 -11.48
C ILE A 71 4.77 2.23 -11.72
N GLY A 72 3.87 3.00 -12.33
CA GLY A 72 2.50 2.55 -12.58
C GLY A 72 1.71 2.36 -11.29
N SER A 73 1.75 3.35 -10.40
CA SER A 73 1.25 3.21 -9.02
C SER A 73 -0.23 2.86 -8.92
N GLY A 74 -1.07 3.25 -9.88
CA GLY A 74 -2.53 3.11 -9.75
C GLY A 74 -2.98 3.74 -8.43
N THR A 75 -3.51 2.93 -7.51
CA THR A 75 -3.92 3.35 -6.15
C THR A 75 -2.78 3.52 -5.15
N ALA A 76 -1.54 3.22 -5.54
CA ALA A 76 -0.30 3.36 -4.77
C ALA A 76 -0.24 2.56 -3.46
N LEU A 77 -1.03 1.48 -3.33
CA LEU A 77 -1.06 0.67 -2.11
C LEU A 77 0.35 0.18 -1.67
N PRO A 78 1.19 -0.42 -2.53
CA PRO A 78 2.54 -0.83 -2.16
C PRO A 78 3.42 0.35 -1.75
N GLY A 79 3.37 1.46 -2.50
CA GLY A 79 4.09 2.68 -2.16
C GLY A 79 3.70 3.22 -0.78
N ILE A 80 2.40 3.30 -0.48
CA ILE A 80 1.87 3.77 0.80
C ILE A 80 2.38 2.88 1.94
N VAL A 81 2.32 1.55 1.79
CA VAL A 81 2.86 0.63 2.79
C VAL A 81 4.36 0.84 2.99
N ALA A 82 5.13 0.97 1.91
CA ALA A 82 6.56 1.21 2.02
C ALA A 82 6.91 2.50 2.76
N ALA A 83 6.15 3.58 2.49
CA ALA A 83 6.32 4.87 3.19
C ALA A 83 5.99 4.76 4.68
N LYS A 84 4.92 4.03 5.02
CA LYS A 84 4.55 3.77 6.43
C LYS A 84 5.59 2.93 7.17
N CYS A 85 6.37 2.12 6.45
CA CYS A 85 7.51 1.37 6.96
C CYS A 85 8.81 2.19 7.05
N GLY A 86 8.78 3.51 6.78
CA GLY A 86 9.94 4.39 6.90
C GLY A 86 10.78 4.55 5.63
N ALA A 87 10.32 4.04 4.49
CA ALA A 87 10.97 4.33 3.21
C ALA A 87 10.75 5.79 2.79
N LYS A 88 11.74 6.38 2.13
CA LYS A 88 11.62 7.70 1.50
C LYS A 88 11.01 7.51 0.11
N GLN A 89 9.80 8.00 -0.09
CA GLN A 89 9.24 8.10 -1.43
C GLN A 89 9.91 9.25 -2.18
N SER A 90 10.50 8.95 -3.34
CA SER A 90 11.01 9.99 -4.23
C SER A 90 9.85 10.59 -5.03
N ARG A 91 9.06 11.48 -4.42
CA ARG A 91 8.15 12.36 -5.15
C ARG A 91 8.95 13.52 -5.73
N ARG A 92 9.59 13.31 -6.88
CA ARG A 92 10.06 14.39 -7.74
C ARG A 92 9.32 14.26 -9.06
N PHE A 93 8.33 15.11 -9.24
CA PHE A 93 7.88 15.59 -10.55
C PHE A 93 8.03 17.11 -10.52
#